data_AF-A0A1H9VBQ7-F1
#
_entry.id   AF-A0A1H9VBQ7-F1
#
_cell.length_a   1.000
_cell.length_b   1.000
_cell.length_c   1.000
_cell.angle_alpha   90.00
_cell.angle_beta   90.00
_cell.angle_gamma   90.00
#
_symmetry.space_group_name_H-M   'P 1'
#
loop_
_entity.id
_entity.type
_entity.pdbx_description
1 polymer ?
#
loop_
_entity_poly.entity_id
_entity_poly.type
_entity_poly.pdbx_seq_one_letter_code
_entity_poly.pdbx_strand_id
1 'polypeptide(L)'
;MCDGVTQGYQGMELSLFSRDTIALSTAVALSHRTFEGAALLGICDKIVPGLLMDALRFGHLPMLMIPGGAMRTGIANKDKARVR
;
A
#
# COMPACT_ATOMS: atom_id res chain seq x y z
N MET A 1 -1.64 -3.10 6.41
CA MET A 1 -1.19 -2.59 7.74
C MET A 1 -1.45 -1.09 7.81
N CYS A 2 -1.75 -0.55 8.99
CA CYS A 2 -1.98 0.88 9.19
C CYS A 2 -0.97 1.44 10.18
N ASP A 3 -0.03 2.26 9.68
CA ASP A 3 1.02 2.86 10.50
C ASP A 3 0.43 3.69 11.64
N GLY A 4 -0.64 4.44 11.38
CA GLY A 4 -1.33 5.23 12.40
C GLY A 4 -1.98 4.42 13.53
N VAL A 5 -2.10 3.08 13.39
CA VAL A 5 -2.55 2.17 14.46
C VAL A 5 -1.36 1.55 15.17
N THR A 6 -0.33 1.14 14.43
CA THR A 6 0.81 0.39 15.00
C THR A 6 1.91 1.28 15.57
N GLN A 7 1.84 2.59 15.35
CA GLN A 7 2.84 3.54 15.82
C GLN A 7 3.02 3.47 17.34
N GLY A 8 4.24 3.20 17.79
CA GLY A 8 4.58 3.05 19.21
C GLY A 8 4.48 1.61 19.75
N TYR A 9 4.07 0.65 18.93
CA TYR A 9 3.99 -0.77 19.28
C TYR A 9 4.97 -1.59 18.44
N GLN A 10 5.32 -2.80 18.91
CA GLN A 10 6.23 -3.73 18.21
C GLN A 10 5.79 -4.06 16.78
N GLY A 11 4.48 -3.99 16.49
CA GLY A 11 3.96 -4.19 15.14
C GLY A 11 4.52 -3.20 14.10
N MET A 12 5.00 -2.04 14.53
CA MET A 12 5.58 -1.03 13.62
C MET A 12 6.81 -1.54 12.86
N GLU A 13 7.53 -2.52 13.41
CA GLU A 13 8.68 -3.17 12.75
C GLU A 13 8.28 -3.82 11.42
N LEU A 14 7.02 -4.25 11.28
CA LEU A 14 6.51 -4.86 10.05
C LEU A 14 6.09 -3.85 8.98
N SER A 15 6.06 -2.55 9.29
CA SER A 15 5.54 -1.52 8.38
C SER A 15 6.30 -1.51 7.07
N LEU A 16 7.63 -1.42 7.12
CA LEU A 16 8.43 -1.35 5.89
C LEU A 16 8.43 -2.68 5.14
N PHE A 17 8.47 -3.82 5.84
CA PHE A 17 8.37 -5.14 5.22
C PHE A 17 7.04 -5.38 4.51
N SER A 18 5.97 -4.71 4.95
CA SER A 18 4.68 -4.78 4.26
C SER A 18 4.75 -4.22 2.83
N ARG A 19 5.61 -3.23 2.55
CA ARG A 19 5.85 -2.70 1.20
C ARG A 19 6.36 -3.80 0.26
N ASP A 20 7.38 -4.53 0.70
CA ASP A 20 8.04 -5.55 -0.12
C ASP A 20 7.12 -6.77 -0.30
N THR A 21 6.30 -7.07 0.71
CA THR A 21 5.25 -8.09 0.61
C THR A 21 4.20 -7.72 -0.45
N ILE A 22 3.77 -6.45 -0.49
CA ILE A 22 2.82 -5.94 -1.49
C ILE A 22 3.45 -5.94 -2.88
N ALA A 23 4.71 -5.55 -3.01
CA ALA A 23 5.44 -5.63 -4.27
C ALA A 23 5.45 -7.06 -4.80
N LEU A 24 5.94 -8.02 -4.02
CA LEU A 24 5.97 -9.43 -4.39
C LEU A 24 4.57 -9.95 -4.79
N SER A 25 3.54 -9.58 -4.03
CA SER A 25 2.15 -9.96 -4.34
C SER A 25 1.68 -9.39 -5.68
N THR A 26 2.08 -8.15 -6.00
CA THR A 26 1.77 -7.50 -7.28
C THR A 26 2.44 -8.21 -8.45
N ALA A 27 3.72 -8.58 -8.31
CA ALA A 27 4.41 -9.35 -9.35
C ALA A 27 3.79 -10.73 -9.56
N VAL A 28 3.45 -11.44 -8.47
CA VAL A 28 2.76 -12.73 -8.57
C VAL A 28 1.43 -12.56 -9.31
N ALA A 29 0.63 -11.55 -8.96
CA ALA A 29 -0.64 -11.30 -9.63
C ALA A 29 -0.46 -11.09 -11.15
N LEU A 30 0.46 -10.21 -11.57
CA LEU A 30 0.67 -9.85 -12.98
C LEU A 30 1.43 -10.92 -13.80
N SER A 31 2.04 -11.92 -13.15
CA SER A 31 2.87 -12.93 -13.81
C SER A 31 2.11 -13.88 -14.76
N HIS A 32 0.79 -13.96 -14.66
CA HIS A 32 -0.02 -14.96 -15.36
C HIS A 32 -0.20 -14.69 -16.87
N ARG A 33 0.17 -13.50 -17.36
CA ARG A 33 0.01 -13.09 -18.78
C ARG A 33 -1.42 -13.27 -19.30
N THR A 34 -2.40 -13.09 -18.42
CA THR A 34 -3.84 -13.15 -18.73
C THR A 34 -4.49 -11.77 -18.69
N PHE A 35 -3.75 -10.73 -18.31
CA PHE A 35 -4.26 -9.38 -18.14
C PHE A 35 -3.78 -8.48 -19.26
N GLU A 36 -4.67 -7.61 -19.73
CA GLU A 36 -4.39 -6.60 -20.77
C GLU A 36 -4.07 -5.23 -20.14
N GLY A 37 -4.13 -5.12 -18.82
CA GLY A 37 -3.86 -3.91 -18.05
C GLY A 37 -4.16 -4.13 -16.56
N ALA A 38 -3.86 -3.12 -15.73
CA ALA A 38 -4.16 -3.18 -14.29
C ALA A 38 -4.52 -1.82 -13.68
N ALA A 39 -5.46 -1.84 -12.73
CA ALA A 39 -5.74 -0.72 -11.85
C ALA A 39 -5.06 -0.95 -10.49
N LEU A 40 -4.16 -0.06 -10.11
CA LEU A 40 -3.42 -0.11 -8.85
C LEU A 40 -4.14 0.74 -7.81
N LEU A 41 -4.83 0.10 -6.87
CA LEU A 41 -5.61 0.78 -5.83
C LEU A 41 -4.73 1.08 -4.62
N GLY A 42 -4.14 2.29 -4.59
CA GLY A 42 -3.24 2.72 -3.53
C GLY A 42 -3.94 3.62 -2.52
N ILE A 43 -3.66 3.48 -1.22
CA ILE A 43 -4.21 4.39 -0.21
C ILE A 43 -3.18 4.76 0.86
N CYS A 44 -2.59 3.77 1.52
CA CYS A 44 -1.71 3.98 2.66
C CYS A 44 -0.24 4.04 2.23
N ASP A 45 0.61 4.61 3.09
CA ASP A 45 2.03 4.92 2.83
C ASP A 45 2.82 3.82 2.15
N LYS A 46 2.63 2.56 2.57
CA LYS A 46 3.43 1.42 2.08
C LYS A 46 2.77 0.67 0.92
N ILE A 47 1.48 0.91 0.68
CA ILE A 47 0.71 0.27 -0.39
C ILE A 47 1.08 0.89 -1.74
N VAL A 48 1.05 2.22 -1.83
CA VAL A 48 1.34 2.94 -3.08
C VAL A 48 2.72 2.56 -3.67
N PRO A 49 3.83 2.68 -2.92
CA PRO A 49 5.14 2.28 -3.46
C PRO A 49 5.26 0.77 -3.68
N GLY A 50 4.64 -0.06 -2.83
CA GLY A 50 4.66 -1.52 -3.02
C GLY A 50 4.03 -1.94 -4.35
N LEU A 51 2.84 -1.42 -4.66
CA LEU A 51 2.17 -1.65 -5.94
C LEU A 51 3.02 -1.15 -7.12
N LEU A 52 3.55 0.07 -7.00
CA LEU A 52 4.27 0.71 -8.10
C LEU A 52 5.60 0.01 -8.43
N MET A 53 6.36 -0.42 -7.42
CA MET A 53 7.66 -1.07 -7.58
C MET A 53 7.60 -2.28 -8.53
N ASP A 54 6.63 -3.18 -8.30
CA ASP A 54 6.52 -4.39 -9.11
C ASP A 54 5.65 -4.21 -10.33
N ALA A 55 4.65 -3.32 -10.32
CA ALA A 55 3.91 -2.95 -11.53
C ALA A 55 4.86 -2.42 -12.62
N LEU A 56 5.84 -1.58 -12.28
CA LEU A 56 6.80 -1.03 -13.27
C LEU A 56 7.63 -2.11 -13.98
N ARG A 57 7.81 -3.30 -13.39
CA ARG A 57 8.46 -4.45 -14.06
C ARG A 57 7.62 -4.98 -15.22
N PHE A 58 6.30 -4.77 -15.17
CA PHE A 58 5.35 -5.08 -16.23
C PHE A 58 4.96 -3.84 -17.02
N GLY A 59 5.89 -2.89 -17.22
CA GLY A 59 5.62 -1.60 -17.88
C GLY A 59 5.12 -1.67 -19.34
N HIS A 60 5.03 -2.86 -19.92
CA HIS A 60 4.36 -3.11 -21.20
C HIS A 60 2.82 -3.17 -21.07
N LEU A 61 2.29 -3.37 -19.86
CA LEU A 61 0.86 -3.34 -19.59
C LEU A 61 0.40 -1.89 -19.32
N PRO A 62 -0.73 -1.44 -19.90
CA PRO A 62 -1.34 -0.18 -19.52
C PRO A 62 -1.84 -0.26 -18.07
N MET A 63 -1.41 0.68 -17.22
CA MET A 63 -1.73 0.68 -15.80
C MET A 63 -2.13 2.06 -15.29
N LEU A 64 -3.08 2.10 -14.35
CA LEU A 64 -3.54 3.33 -13.71
C LEU A 64 -3.41 3.21 -12.19
N MET A 65 -2.71 4.15 -11.55
CA MET A 65 -2.69 4.29 -10.10
C MET A 65 -3.87 5.14 -9.64
N ILE A 66 -4.74 4.57 -8.81
CA ILE A 66 -5.93 5.22 -8.28
C ILE A 66 -5.74 5.42 -6.77
N PRO A 67 -5.45 6.66 -6.31
CA PRO A 67 -5.35 6.93 -4.89
C PRO A 67 -6.74 6.90 -4.24
N GLY A 68 -6.86 6.26 -3.08
CA GLY A 68 -8.10 6.21 -2.29
C GLY A 68 -8.53 7.55 -1.68
N GLY A 69 -7.66 8.57 -1.74
CA GLY A 69 -7.91 9.91 -1.23
C GLY A 69 -7.48 10.10 0.23
N ALA A 70 -7.34 11.37 0.61
CA ALA A 70 -6.96 11.73 1.97
C ALA A 70 -8.17 11.63 2.92
N MET A 71 -7.91 11.16 4.14
CA MET A 71 -8.91 11.22 5.21
C MET A 71 -9.17 12.68 5.59
N ARG A 72 -10.42 13.01 5.92
CA ARG A 72 -10.78 14.33 6.47
C ARG A 72 -10.14 14.53 7.85
N THR A 73 -9.90 15.78 8.21
CA THR A 73 -9.42 16.14 9.56
C THR A 73 -10.40 15.62 10.61
N GLY A 74 -9.84 15.00 11.65
CA GLY A 74 -10.59 14.52 12.81
C GLY A 74 -9.79 14.80 14.09
N ILE A 75 -9.90 13.92 15.08
CA ILE A 75 -9.16 14.05 16.34
C ILE A 75 -7.63 13.94 16.13
N ALA A 76 -6.86 14.57 17.03
CA ALA A 76 -5.40 14.54 16.98
C ALA A 76 -4.84 13.13 17.22
N ASN A 77 -3.64 12.83 16.70
CA ASN A 77 -3.04 11.51 16.83
C ASN A 77 -2.82 11.06 18.29
N LYS A 78 -2.52 12.01 19.19
CA LYS A 78 -2.41 11.73 20.64
C LYS A 78 -3.72 11.22 21.22
N ASP A 79 -4.84 11.79 20.80
CA ASP A 79 -6.16 11.34 21.24
C ASP A 79 -6.53 10.00 20.60
N LYS A 80 -6.20 9.78 19.32
CA LYS A 80 -6.41 8.48 18.64
C LYS A 80 -5.68 7.33 19.35
N ALA A 81 -4.45 7.57 19.79
CA ALA A 81 -3.62 6.58 20.47
C ALA A 81 -4.13 6.26 21.90
N ARG A 82 -4.92 7.14 22.52
CA ARG A 82 -5.47 6.89 23.87
C ARG A 82 -6.67 5.95 23.86
N VAL A 83 -7.42 5.90 22.76
CA VAL A 83 -8.65 5.11 22.61
C VAL A 83 -8.43 3.75 21.91
N ARG A 84 -7.20 3.45 21.50
CA ARG A 84 -6.82 2.25 20.72
C ARG A 84 -5.70 1.51 21.42
#